data_AF-A0A1V5P2Y4-F1
#
_entry.id   AF-A0A1V5P2Y4-F1
#
_cell.length_a   1.000
_cell.length_b   1.000
_cell.length_c   1.000
_cell.angle_alpha   90.00
_cell.angle_beta   90.00
_cell.angle_gamma   90.00
#
_symmetry.space_group_name_H-M   'P 1'
#
loop_
_entity.id
_entity.type
_entity.pdbx_description
1 polymer ?
#
loop_
_entity_poly.entity_id
_entity_poly.type
_entity_poly.pdbx_seq_one_letter_code
_entity_poly.pdbx_strand_id
1 'polypeptide(L)'
;MGPAVSGSGSWTWWQSLAGGAVGLGVFWVLVVLGTLVWGEGALGYGDVKLAAYIGLVVGFPLIIEALVLTFVFGFVGAVLLLLSRKGSLRSFFPYGPFLVLGAVTTMLWGLEIVVWYLR
;
A
#
# COMPACT_ATOMS: atom_id res chain seq x y z
N MET A 1 13.59 11.21 39.89
CA MET A 1 12.20 11.24 39.41
C MET A 1 12.21 11.79 37.98
N GLY A 2 12.55 10.94 37.01
CA GLY A 2 12.45 11.32 35.59
C GLY A 2 10.99 11.22 35.16
N PRO A 3 10.49 12.13 34.31
CA PRO A 3 9.13 12.05 33.80
C PRO A 3 8.95 10.68 33.14
N ALA A 4 7.87 9.99 33.50
CA ALA A 4 7.49 8.75 32.87
C ALA A 4 7.27 9.03 31.38
N VAL A 5 8.28 8.73 30.57
CA VAL A 5 8.09 8.53 29.14
C VAL A 5 7.17 7.31 29.06
N SER A 6 5.88 7.54 28.80
CA SER A 6 4.89 6.50 28.52
C SER A 6 5.22 5.83 27.19
N GLY A 7 6.34 5.12 27.17
CA GLY A 7 6.90 4.37 26.05
C GLY A 7 6.52 2.91 26.14
N SER A 8 5.24 2.60 25.97
CA SER A 8 4.88 1.30 25.40
C SER A 8 4.81 1.50 23.89
N GLY A 9 5.82 1.01 23.17
CA GLY A 9 5.72 0.68 21.74
C GLY A 9 4.75 -0.48 21.52
N SER A 10 3.54 -0.36 22.06
CA SER A 10 2.46 -1.33 21.92
C SER A 10 1.78 -1.05 20.60
N TRP A 11 1.99 -1.95 19.64
CA TRP A 11 1.08 -2.15 18.53
C TRP A 11 -0.36 -2.11 19.06
N THR A 12 -1.04 -0.98 18.84
CA THR A 12 -2.34 -0.78 19.43
C THR A 12 -3.36 -1.34 18.45
N TRP A 13 -4.26 -2.21 18.91
CA TRP A 13 -5.24 -2.89 18.05
C TRP A 13 -6.03 -1.93 17.14
N TRP A 14 -6.26 -0.68 17.59
CA TRP A 14 -6.93 0.33 16.78
C TRP A 14 -6.09 0.77 15.56
N GLN A 15 -4.75 0.77 15.66
CA GLN A 15 -3.84 1.11 14.57
C GLN A 15 -3.94 0.09 13.44
N SER A 16 -4.10 -1.19 13.78
CA SER A 16 -4.40 -2.25 12.81
C SER A 16 -5.72 -1.97 12.11
N LEU A 17 -6.80 -1.73 12.86
CA LEU A 17 -8.12 -1.43 12.27
C LEU A 17 -8.09 -0.17 11.39
N ALA A 18 -7.45 0.89 11.86
CA ALA A 18 -7.28 2.12 11.10
C ALA A 18 -6.45 1.87 9.83
N GLY A 19 -5.37 1.10 9.94
CA GLY A 19 -4.55 0.71 8.80
C GLY A 19 -5.35 -0.07 7.76
N GLY A 20 -6.14 -1.06 8.21
CA GLY A 20 -7.03 -1.84 7.35
C GLY A 20 -8.10 -0.99 6.67
N ALA A 21 -8.71 -0.06 7.40
CA ALA A 21 -9.68 0.88 6.85
C ALA A 21 -9.07 1.80 5.80
N VAL A 22 -7.85 2.31 6.02
CA VAL A 22 -7.11 3.11 5.05
C VAL A 22 -6.78 2.30 3.80
N GLY A 23 -6.22 1.10 3.96
CA GLY A 23 -5.89 0.22 2.83
C GLY A 23 -7.12 -0.13 1.99
N LEU A 24 -8.23 -0.50 2.65
CA LEU A 24 -9.50 -0.76 2.00
C LEU A 24 -10.03 0.48 1.29
N GLY A 25 -10.09 1.62 1.97
CA GLY A 25 -10.63 2.86 1.43
C GLY A 25 -9.88 3.34 0.19
N VAL A 26 -8.54 3.35 0.24
CA VAL A 26 -7.70 3.77 -0.89
C VAL A 26 -7.93 2.86 -2.10
N PHE A 27 -7.81 1.54 -1.95
CA PHE A 27 -7.97 0.64 -3.09
C PHE A 27 -9.42 0.55 -3.58
N TRP A 28 -10.40 0.71 -2.71
CA TRP A 28 -11.80 0.76 -3.12
C TRP A 28 -12.08 2.00 -3.99
N VAL A 29 -11.55 3.16 -3.61
CA VAL A 29 -11.59 4.37 -4.45
C VAL A 29 -10.91 4.13 -5.80
N LEU A 30 -9.75 3.45 -5.82
CA LEU A 30 -9.09 3.11 -7.08
C LEU A 30 -9.91 2.15 -7.96
N VAL A 31 -10.61 1.17 -7.38
CA VAL A 31 -11.52 0.30 -8.15
C VAL A 31 -12.62 1.16 -8.77
N VAL A 32 -13.30 1.97 -7.96
CA VAL A 32 -14.43 2.78 -8.44
C VAL A 32 -13.97 3.73 -9.54
N LEU A 33 -12.90 4.50 -9.31
CA LEU A 33 -12.34 5.40 -10.32
C LEU A 33 -11.85 4.65 -11.57
N GLY A 34 -11.18 3.51 -11.39
CA GLY A 34 -10.71 2.67 -12.47
C GLY A 34 -11.84 2.15 -13.33
N THR A 35 -12.92 1.67 -12.71
CA THR A 35 -14.12 1.19 -13.41
C THR A 35 -14.86 2.31 -14.14
N LEU A 36 -14.88 3.53 -13.58
CA LEU A 36 -15.50 4.69 -14.24
C LEU A 36 -14.72 5.17 -15.47
N VAL A 37 -13.38 5.11 -15.44
CA VAL A 37 -12.52 5.61 -16.53
C VAL A 37 -12.29 4.56 -17.62
N TRP A 38 -12.04 3.30 -17.25
CA TRP A 38 -11.63 2.23 -18.18
C TRP A 38 -12.70 1.13 -18.39
N GLY A 39 -13.81 1.18 -17.65
CA GLY A 39 -14.89 0.18 -17.72
C GLY A 39 -14.69 -1.00 -16.77
N GLU A 40 -15.60 -1.98 -16.85
CA GLU A 40 -15.61 -3.13 -15.95
C GLU A 40 -14.31 -3.96 -16.03
N GLY A 41 -13.71 -4.25 -14.87
CA GLY A 41 -12.54 -5.11 -14.76
C GLY A 41 -11.17 -4.42 -14.74
N ALA A 42 -11.12 -3.08 -14.68
CA ALA A 42 -9.86 -2.32 -14.67
C ALA A 42 -8.97 -2.60 -13.44
N LEU A 43 -9.56 -2.84 -12.26
CA LEU A 43 -8.84 -3.16 -11.04
C LEU A 43 -9.48 -4.38 -10.35
N GLY A 44 -8.64 -5.32 -9.89
CA GLY A 44 -9.13 -6.54 -9.24
C GLY A 44 -9.69 -6.25 -7.85
N TYR A 45 -10.93 -6.70 -7.58
CA TYR A 45 -11.48 -6.69 -6.22
C TYR A 45 -10.64 -7.48 -5.20
N GLY A 46 -9.80 -8.41 -5.69
CA GLY A 46 -8.80 -9.10 -4.86
C GLY A 46 -7.77 -8.15 -4.26
N ASP A 47 -7.32 -7.13 -5.01
CA ASP A 47 -6.32 -6.17 -4.58
C ASP A 47 -6.86 -5.28 -3.45
N VAL A 48 -8.17 -4.97 -3.45
CA VAL A 48 -8.83 -4.24 -2.34
C VAL A 48 -8.76 -5.02 -1.05
N LYS A 49 -9.08 -6.32 -1.10
CA LYS A 49 -9.03 -7.19 0.08
C LYS A 49 -7.59 -7.35 0.57
N LEU A 50 -6.66 -7.51 -0.36
CA LEU A 50 -5.24 -7.61 -0.03
C LEU A 50 -4.72 -6.33 0.63
N ALA A 51 -5.06 -5.16 0.11
CA ALA A 51 -4.71 -3.87 0.72
C ALA A 51 -5.32 -3.70 2.11
N ALA A 52 -6.56 -4.18 2.33
CA ALA A 52 -7.17 -4.20 3.65
C ALA A 52 -6.40 -5.09 4.64
N TYR A 53 -6.02 -6.31 4.22
CA TYR A 53 -5.23 -7.21 5.06
C TYR A 53 -3.83 -6.66 5.35
N ILE A 54 -3.16 -6.11 4.34
CA ILE A 54 -1.88 -5.42 4.52
C ILE A 54 -2.03 -4.26 5.50
N GLY A 55 -3.10 -3.47 5.40
CA GLY A 55 -3.41 -2.41 6.35
C GLY A 55 -3.59 -2.91 7.79
N LEU A 56 -4.25 -4.06 8.00
CA LEU A 56 -4.39 -4.67 9.31
C LEU A 56 -3.04 -5.14 9.88
N VAL A 57 -2.16 -5.66 9.02
CA VAL A 57 -0.84 -6.24 9.37
C VAL A 57 0.26 -5.21 9.51
N VAL A 58 0.19 -4.09 8.79
CA VAL A 58 1.19 -3.00 8.82
C VAL A 58 0.76 -1.89 9.78
N GLY A 59 -0.54 -1.67 9.95
CA GLY A 59 -1.08 -0.71 10.88
C GLY A 59 -0.85 0.76 10.47
N PHE A 60 -1.53 1.67 11.16
CA PHE A 60 -1.38 3.10 10.97
C PHE A 60 -0.26 3.66 11.86
N PRO A 61 0.62 4.56 11.35
CA PRO A 61 0.59 5.21 10.04
C PRO A 61 1.37 4.49 8.92
N LEU A 62 2.05 3.39 9.22
CA LEU A 62 2.95 2.70 8.28
C LEU A 62 2.27 2.25 6.99
N ILE A 63 0.95 2.00 7.01
CA ILE A 63 0.18 1.68 5.78
C ILE A 63 0.33 2.76 4.69
N ILE A 64 0.49 4.03 5.07
CA ILE A 64 0.66 5.13 4.11
C ILE A 64 1.94 4.91 3.32
N GLU A 65 3.03 4.59 4.02
CA GLU A 65 4.31 4.30 3.40
C GLU A 65 4.24 3.06 2.50
N ALA A 66 3.58 1.99 2.97
CA ALA A 66 3.38 0.78 2.18
C ALA A 66 2.62 1.04 0.87
N LEU A 67 1.59 1.89 0.92
CA LEU A 67 0.85 2.32 -0.26
C LEU A 67 1.71 3.16 -1.20
N VAL A 68 2.48 4.11 -0.68
CA VAL A 68 3.40 4.92 -1.50
C VAL A 68 4.42 4.03 -2.22
N LEU A 69 5.08 3.12 -1.50
CA LEU A 69 6.03 2.18 -2.10
C LEU A 69 5.36 1.26 -3.12
N THR A 70 4.14 0.81 -2.86
CA THR A 70 3.33 0.04 -3.81
C THR A 70 3.15 0.79 -5.13
N PHE A 71 2.78 2.07 -5.10
CA PHE A 71 2.63 2.88 -6.30
C PHE A 71 3.96 3.12 -7.02
N VAL A 72 5.05 3.33 -6.27
CA VAL A 72 6.39 3.50 -6.85
C VAL A 72 6.81 2.23 -7.58
N PHE A 73 6.70 1.06 -6.95
CA PHE A 73 7.03 -0.21 -7.58
C PHE A 73 6.12 -0.54 -8.75
N GLY A 74 4.81 -0.25 -8.62
CA GLY A 74 3.85 -0.40 -9.70
C GLY A 74 4.17 0.49 -10.90
N PHE A 75 4.55 1.75 -10.67
CA PHE A 75 4.97 2.67 -11.71
C PHE A 75 6.23 2.18 -12.43
N VAL A 76 7.28 1.79 -11.68
CA VAL A 76 8.51 1.25 -12.27
C VAL A 76 8.21 -0.02 -13.08
N GLY A 77 7.40 -0.93 -12.56
CA GLY A 77 6.98 -2.14 -13.26
C GLY A 77 6.20 -1.84 -14.54
N ALA A 78 5.28 -0.88 -14.50
CA ALA A 78 4.51 -0.43 -15.67
C ALA A 78 5.43 0.17 -16.75
N VAL A 79 6.37 1.05 -16.37
CA VAL A 79 7.34 1.65 -17.28
C VAL A 79 8.21 0.58 -17.93
N LEU A 80 8.73 -0.38 -17.17
CA LEU A 80 9.55 -1.47 -17.70
C LEU A 80 8.78 -2.36 -18.68
N LEU A 81 7.51 -2.65 -18.42
CA LEU A 81 6.65 -3.41 -19.32
C LEU A 81 6.38 -2.65 -20.63
N LEU A 82 6.13 -1.34 -20.55
CA LEU A 82 5.95 -0.48 -21.72
C LEU A 82 7.23 -0.41 -22.57
N LEU A 83 8.39 -0.22 -21.94
CA LEU A 83 9.69 -0.21 -22.61
C LEU A 83 10.02 -1.55 -23.27
N SER A 84 9.62 -2.66 -22.64
CA SER A 84 9.83 -4.00 -23.17
C SER A 84 8.89 -4.35 -24.35
N ARG A 85 7.95 -3.46 -24.71
CA ARG A 85 6.89 -3.68 -25.73
C ARG A 85 6.08 -4.97 -25.55
N LYS A 86 6.12 -5.58 -24.36
CA LYS A 86 5.40 -6.81 -24.00
C LYS A 86 4.05 -6.55 -23.33
N GLY A 87 3.76 -5.29 -22.98
CA GLY A 87 2.51 -4.86 -22.37
C GLY A 87 1.74 -3.88 -23.25
N SER A 88 0.41 -3.95 -23.18
CA SER A 88 -0.51 -2.95 -23.74
C SER A 88 -1.11 -2.14 -22.59
N LEU A 89 -1.37 -0.84 -22.78
CA LEU A 89 -2.08 -0.01 -21.79
C LEU A 89 -3.48 -0.54 -21.41
N ARG A 90 -4.00 -1.52 -22.17
CA ARG A 90 -5.28 -2.19 -21.90
C ARG A 90 -5.15 -3.56 -21.23
N SER A 91 -3.95 -4.08 -20.99
CA SER A 91 -3.80 -5.36 -20.28
C SER A 91 -4.03 -5.18 -18.79
N PHE A 92 -4.76 -6.10 -18.17
CA PHE A 92 -4.97 -6.17 -16.73
C PHE A 92 -3.62 -6.07 -15.99
N PHE A 93 -3.44 -5.00 -15.23
CA PHE A 93 -2.21 -4.77 -14.45
C PHE A 93 -2.41 -5.36 -13.05
N PRO A 94 -1.76 -6.48 -12.69
CA PRO A 94 -1.93 -7.05 -11.37
C PRO A 94 -1.22 -6.17 -10.34
N TYR A 95 -1.97 -5.47 -9.49
CA TYR A 95 -1.40 -4.63 -8.43
C TYR A 95 -0.94 -5.47 -7.23
N GLY A 96 -1.49 -6.67 -7.05
CA GLY A 96 -1.16 -7.58 -5.95
C GLY A 96 0.34 -7.76 -5.66
N PRO A 97 1.19 -8.12 -6.64
CA PRO A 97 2.62 -8.30 -6.39
C PRO A 97 3.31 -7.02 -5.89
N PHE A 98 2.96 -5.85 -6.43
CA PHE A 98 3.51 -4.57 -6.01
C PHE A 98 3.00 -4.14 -4.63
N LEU A 99 1.74 -4.49 -4.30
CA LEU A 99 1.15 -4.31 -2.96
C LEU A 99 1.96 -5.08 -1.90
N VAL A 100 2.24 -6.36 -2.17
CA VAL A 100 3.05 -7.20 -1.28
C VAL A 100 4.47 -6.65 -1.15
N LEU A 101 5.09 -6.23 -2.26
CA LEU A 101 6.42 -5.62 -2.22
C LEU A 101 6.43 -4.35 -1.37
N GLY A 102 5.47 -3.44 -1.55
CA GLY A 102 5.36 -2.23 -0.73
C GLY A 102 5.20 -2.54 0.75
N ALA A 103 4.33 -3.51 1.08
CA ALA A 103 4.11 -3.96 2.45
C ALA A 103 5.37 -4.56 3.09
N VAL A 104 6.02 -5.51 2.42
CA VAL A 104 7.23 -6.17 2.93
C VAL A 104 8.35 -5.16 3.12
N THR A 105 8.54 -4.25 2.17
CA THR A 105 9.56 -3.20 2.28
C THR A 105 9.30 -2.28 3.48
N THR A 106 8.04 -1.92 3.72
CA THR A 106 7.65 -1.11 4.88
C THR A 106 7.81 -1.87 6.19
N MET A 107 7.50 -3.17 6.23
CA MET A 107 7.68 -3.96 7.45
C MET A 107 9.15 -4.13 7.82
N LEU A 108 10.04 -4.20 6.83
CA LEU A 108 11.47 -4.38 7.06
C LEU A 108 12.20 -3.06 7.36
N TRP A 109 11.84 -1.97 6.67
CA TRP A 109 12.58 -0.70 6.73
C TRP A 109 11.71 0.53 7.05
N GLY A 110 10.42 0.38 7.33
CA GLY A 110 9.51 1.52 7.42
C GLY A 110 9.91 2.56 8.47
N LEU A 111 10.41 2.11 9.62
CA LEU A 111 10.92 3.04 10.64
C LEU A 111 12.16 3.81 10.16
N GLU A 112 13.09 3.17 9.44
CA GLU A 112 14.27 3.85 8.89
C GLU A 112 13.89 4.83 7.79
N ILE A 113 12.91 4.47 6.95
CA ILE A 113 12.39 5.30 5.87
C ILE A 113 11.67 6.54 6.45
N VAL A 114 10.83 6.36 7.47
CA VAL A 114 10.16 7.48 8.15
C VAL A 114 11.17 8.41 8.81
N VAL A 115 12.20 7.89 9.46
CA VAL A 115 13.28 8.71 10.04
C VAL A 115 14.04 9.46 8.96
N TRP A 116 14.28 8.86 7.79
CA TRP A 116 14.89 9.56 6.65
C TRP A 116 14.02 10.69 6.12
N TYR A 117 12.69 10.52 6.07
CA TYR A 117 11.75 11.57 5.68
C TYR A 117 11.66 12.75 6.67
N LEU A 118 11.82 12.48 7.96
CA LEU A 118 11.68 13.48 9.03
C LEU A 118 13.00 14.18 9.39
N ARG A 119 14.11 13.79 8.76
CA ARG A 119 15.43 14.39 8.95
C ARG A 119 15.67 15.52 7.96
#